data_AF-A0AAN9BJA8-F1
#
_entry.id   AF-A0AAN9BJA8-F1
#
_cell.length_a   1.000
_cell.length_b   1.000
_cell.length_c   1.000
_cell.angle_alpha   90.00
_cell.angle_beta   90.00
_cell.angle_gamma   90.00
#
_symmetry.space_group_name_H-M   'P 1'
#
loop_
_entity.id
_entity.type
_entity.pdbx_description
1 polymer ?
#
loop_
_entity_poly.entity_id
_entity_poly.type
_entity_poly.pdbx_seq_one_letter_code
_entity_poly.pdbx_strand_id
1 'polypeptide(L)'
;MLRVLFLCVALSTTLGFGVSGGPVSGNGNAVNELPYELDCSNPYVCHMDAVPYCTVTGRIVFGHCGLLAAICLDGEEYDPSSKCLHGLQ
;
A
#
# COMPACT_ATOMS: atom_id res chain seq x y z
N MET A 1 40.12 35.57 30.04
CA MET A 1 40.07 34.31 29.27
C MET A 1 38.89 33.54 29.85
N LEU A 2 37.72 33.39 29.23
CA LEU A 2 37.47 32.81 27.91
C LEU A 2 36.03 33.19 27.50
N ARG A 3 35.88 34.20 26.64
CA ARG A 3 34.62 34.55 25.96
C ARG A 3 34.53 33.76 24.65
N VAL A 4 34.31 32.44 24.68
CA VAL A 4 34.00 31.65 23.45
C VAL A 4 33.25 30.38 23.83
N LEU A 5 31.99 30.49 24.29
CA LEU A 5 31.10 29.32 24.32
C LEU A 5 29.65 29.73 24.04
N PHE A 6 29.48 30.58 23.04
CA PHE A 6 28.21 30.79 22.35
C PHE A 6 28.47 30.50 20.88
N LEU A 7 27.58 29.70 20.27
CA LEU A 7 27.55 29.22 18.87
C LEU A 7 28.45 28.01 18.57
N CYS A 8 27.85 26.82 18.42
CA CYS A 8 28.03 25.96 17.22
C CYS A 8 27.45 24.52 17.26
N VAL A 9 26.71 24.06 18.27
CA VAL A 9 26.08 22.72 18.16
C VAL A 9 24.57 22.78 18.37
N ALA A 10 23.93 23.61 17.57
CA ALA A 10 22.55 23.39 17.15
C ALA A 10 22.64 22.80 15.73
N LEU A 11 22.73 21.49 15.60
CA LEU A 11 22.35 20.68 14.43
C LEU A 11 22.66 19.21 14.77
N SER A 12 21.71 18.30 14.53
CA SER A 12 21.70 16.86 14.87
C SER A 12 21.23 16.61 16.32
N THR A 13 20.08 16.01 16.63
CA THR A 13 19.26 15.03 15.93
C THR A 13 17.79 15.26 16.25
N THR A 14 17.02 15.60 15.23
CA THR A 14 15.56 15.54 15.25
C THR A 14 15.09 14.12 15.60
N LEU A 15 14.39 14.01 16.73
CA LEU A 15 13.20 13.18 16.93
C LEU A 15 13.30 11.70 16.48
N GLY A 16 13.88 10.87 17.34
CA GLY A 16 13.63 9.43 17.32
C GLY A 16 12.24 9.12 17.88
N PHE A 17 11.20 9.23 17.05
CA PHE A 17 9.92 8.59 17.36
C PHE A 17 10.06 7.10 17.03
N GLY A 18 10.19 6.28 18.08
CA GLY A 18 9.97 4.84 17.96
C GLY A 18 8.52 4.60 17.57
N VAL A 19 8.28 4.21 16.32
CA VAL A 19 6.98 3.65 15.92
C VAL A 19 6.98 2.18 16.30
N SER A 20 6.39 1.87 17.45
CA SER A 20 5.94 0.52 17.75
C SER A 20 4.90 0.13 16.71
N GLY A 21 5.25 -0.79 15.81
CA GLY A 21 4.34 -1.37 14.83
C GLY A 21 3.18 -2.07 15.54
N GLY A 22 2.07 -1.35 15.68
CA GLY A 22 0.76 -1.92 15.95
C GLY A 22 0.18 -2.52 14.66
N PRO A 23 -0.91 -3.29 14.76
CA PRO A 23 -1.63 -3.76 13.57
C PRO A 23 -2.07 -2.53 12.77
N VAL A 24 -1.72 -2.48 11.49
CA VAL A 24 -2.32 -1.56 10.52
C VAL A 24 -3.79 -1.97 10.38
N SER A 25 -4.64 -1.37 11.22
CA SER A 25 -6.06 -1.23 10.91
C SER A 25 -6.12 -0.25 9.74
N GLY A 26 -6.26 -0.80 8.53
CA GLY A 26 -6.35 -0.03 7.30
C GLY A 26 -7.57 0.88 7.33
N ASN A 27 -7.38 2.11 7.81
CA ASN A 27 -8.18 3.25 7.39
C ASN A 27 -7.27 4.14 6.55
N GLY A 28 -6.98 3.67 5.33
CA GLY A 28 -6.14 4.33 4.35
C GLY A 28 -7.02 4.99 3.30
N ASN A 29 -7.22 6.29 3.42
CA ASN A 29 -7.83 7.11 2.36
C ASN A 29 -6.89 7.17 1.15
N ALA A 30 -7.08 6.25 0.21
CA ALA A 30 -6.75 6.39 -1.20
C ALA A 30 -7.86 5.69 -1.98
N VAL A 31 -9.04 6.32 -2.06
CA VAL A 31 -10.21 5.74 -2.73
C VAL A 31 -10.05 5.91 -4.25
N ASN A 32 -9.10 5.17 -4.84
CA ASN A 32 -9.39 4.56 -6.13
C ASN A 32 -10.45 3.50 -5.81
N GLU A 33 -11.70 3.73 -6.22
CA GLU A 33 -12.81 2.81 -5.93
C GLU A 33 -12.43 1.40 -6.38
N LEU A 34 -12.15 0.52 -5.42
CA LEU A 34 -11.88 -0.89 -5.70
C LEU A 34 -13.13 -1.48 -6.37
N PRO A 35 -12.96 -2.45 -7.28
CA PRO A 35 -14.09 -3.09 -7.96
C PRO A 35 -15.01 -3.85 -7.00
N TYR A 36 -14.53 -4.14 -5.79
CA TYR A 36 -15.27 -4.75 -4.68
C TYR A 36 -14.59 -4.43 -3.35
N GLU A 37 -15.33 -4.62 -2.26
CA GLU A 37 -14.81 -4.54 -0.90
C GLU A 37 -13.76 -5.64 -0.67
N LEU A 38 -12.60 -5.26 -0.15
CA LEU A 38 -11.50 -6.15 0.18
C LEU A 38 -11.22 -6.11 1.68
N ASP A 39 -11.15 -7.28 2.31
CA ASP A 39 -10.71 -7.43 3.69
C ASP A 39 -9.35 -8.13 3.75
N CYS A 40 -8.33 -7.40 4.18
CA CYS A 40 -6.97 -7.93 4.38
C CYS A 40 -6.80 -8.60 5.76
N SER A 41 -7.86 -8.74 6.55
CA SER A 41 -7.84 -9.42 7.85
C SER A 41 -7.75 -10.94 7.67
N ASN A 42 -6.97 -11.60 8.53
CA ASN A 42 -6.86 -13.06 8.54
C ASN A 42 -8.01 -13.67 9.39
N PRO A 43 -8.76 -14.67 8.88
CA PRO A 43 -8.55 -15.41 7.64
C PRO A 43 -9.01 -14.67 6.38
N TYR A 44 -8.21 -14.74 5.31
CA TYR A 44 -8.57 -14.14 4.03
C TYR A 44 -9.82 -14.79 3.45
N VAL A 45 -10.86 -13.98 3.23
CA VAL A 45 -12.10 -14.40 2.58
C VAL A 45 -12.15 -13.82 1.17
N CYS A 46 -12.29 -14.68 0.17
CA CYS A 46 -12.40 -14.24 -1.22
C CYS A 46 -13.34 -15.13 -2.03
N HIS A 47 -13.88 -14.58 -3.11
CA HIS A 47 -14.66 -15.30 -4.10
C HIS A 47 -13.79 -15.69 -5.31
N MET A 48 -14.06 -16.85 -5.91
CA MET A 48 -13.36 -17.27 -7.12
C MET A 48 -14.12 -16.80 -8.36
N ASP A 49 -13.51 -15.95 -9.17
CA ASP A 49 -14.03 -15.53 -10.46
C ASP A 49 -12.90 -15.34 -11.48
N ALA A 50 -13.27 -15.16 -12.74
CA ALA A 50 -12.32 -15.06 -13.85
C ALA A 50 -12.20 -13.64 -14.40
N VAL A 51 -12.63 -12.61 -13.66
CA VAL A 51 -12.56 -11.23 -14.13
C VAL A 51 -11.10 -10.76 -14.07
N PRO A 52 -10.54 -10.23 -15.16
CA PRO A 52 -9.17 -9.71 -15.14
C PRO A 52 -9.14 -8.28 -14.57
N TYR A 53 -8.14 -8.01 -13.73
CA TYR A 53 -7.86 -6.70 -13.15
C TYR A 53 -6.40 -6.30 -13.37
N CYS A 54 -6.15 -4.99 -13.36
CA CYS A 54 -4.80 -4.42 -13.43
C CYS A 54 -4.31 -3.98 -12.05
N THR A 55 -3.02 -4.16 -11.82
CA THR A 55 -2.29 -3.43 -10.79
C THR A 55 -1.60 -2.21 -11.39
N VAL A 56 -1.22 -1.24 -10.56
CA VAL A 56 -0.45 -0.04 -10.97
C VAL A 56 0.91 -0.40 -11.57
N THR A 57 1.46 -1.56 -11.20
CA THR A 57 2.70 -2.12 -11.79
C THR A 57 2.49 -2.72 -13.20
N GLY A 58 1.25 -2.75 -13.69
CA GLY A 58 0.90 -3.30 -15.00
C GLY A 58 0.72 -4.82 -15.00
N ARG A 59 0.64 -5.46 -13.83
CA ARG A 59 0.39 -6.89 -13.69
C ARG A 59 -1.10 -7.17 -13.90
N ILE A 60 -1.38 -8.28 -14.59
CA ILE A 60 -2.74 -8.80 -14.72
C ILE A 60 -2.98 -9.81 -13.59
N VAL A 61 -4.07 -9.63 -12.84
CA VAL A 61 -4.53 -10.58 -11.82
C VAL A 61 -5.96 -11.00 -12.11
N PHE A 62 -6.35 -12.18 -11.65
CA PHE A 62 -7.66 -12.76 -11.95
C PHE A 62 -8.50 -12.93 -10.69
N GLY A 63 -9.68 -12.34 -10.75
CA GLY A 63 -10.74 -12.41 -9.76
C GLY A 63 -10.45 -11.83 -8.39
N HIS A 64 -11.46 -11.95 -7.53
CA HIS A 64 -11.44 -11.40 -6.18
C HIS A 64 -10.26 -11.93 -5.36
N CYS A 65 -10.00 -13.23 -5.41
CA CYS A 65 -8.84 -13.81 -4.73
C CYS A 65 -7.50 -13.30 -5.30
N GLY A 66 -7.39 -13.11 -6.61
CA GLY A 66 -6.15 -12.63 -7.25
C GLY A 66 -5.85 -11.17 -6.88
N LEU A 67 -6.86 -10.31 -6.87
CA LEU A 67 -6.68 -8.92 -6.47
C LEU A 67 -6.43 -8.78 -4.96
N LEU A 68 -7.13 -9.57 -4.13
CA LEU A 68 -6.88 -9.60 -2.69
C LEU A 68 -5.44 -9.99 -2.40
N ALA A 69 -4.93 -11.05 -3.03
CA ALA A 69 -3.54 -11.46 -2.88
C ALA A 69 -2.58 -10.35 -3.32
N ALA A 70 -2.82 -9.73 -4.46
CA ALA A 70 -1.99 -8.62 -4.95
C ALA A 70 -1.93 -7.46 -3.95
N ILE A 71 -3.07 -7.01 -3.43
CA ILE A 71 -3.13 -5.84 -2.55
C ILE A 71 -2.68 -6.20 -1.12
N CYS A 72 -3.26 -7.24 -0.53
CA CYS A 72 -3.07 -7.58 0.88
C CYS A 72 -1.78 -8.36 1.16
N LEU A 73 -1.30 -9.17 0.22
CA LEU A 73 -0.09 -10.00 0.40
C LEU A 73 1.13 -9.42 -0.31
N ASP A 74 0.96 -8.95 -1.55
CA ASP A 74 2.07 -8.45 -2.37
C ASP A 74 2.30 -6.94 -2.18
N GLY A 75 1.36 -6.20 -1.57
CA GLY A 75 1.46 -4.75 -1.37
C GLY A 75 1.29 -3.95 -2.66
N GLU A 76 0.62 -4.51 -3.66
CA GLU A 76 0.28 -3.85 -4.91
C GLU A 76 -0.90 -2.88 -4.74
N GLU A 77 -1.14 -2.06 -5.75
CA GLU A 77 -2.30 -1.17 -5.83
C GLU A 77 -3.12 -1.49 -7.08
N TYR A 78 -4.45 -1.38 -6.97
CA TYR A 78 -5.36 -1.56 -8.11
C TYR A 78 -5.26 -0.40 -9.10
N ASP A 79 -5.20 -0.71 -10.40
CA ASP A 79 -5.25 0.26 -11.49
C ASP A 79 -6.62 0.20 -12.21
N PRO A 80 -7.50 1.21 -12.03
CA PRO A 80 -8.81 1.24 -12.68
C PRO A 80 -8.73 1.54 -14.19
N SER A 81 -7.58 1.99 -14.70
CA SER A 81 -7.44 2.38 -16.10
C SER A 81 -7.55 1.21 -17.07
N SER A 82 -7.42 -0.02 -16.57
CA SER A 82 -7.48 -1.27 -17.35
C SER A 82 -6.48 -1.32 -18.52
N LYS A 83 -5.45 -0.47 -18.52
CA LYS A 83 -4.47 -0.36 -19.61
C LYS A 83 -3.67 -1.64 -19.81
N CYS A 84 -3.42 -2.40 -18.74
CA CYS A 84 -2.73 -3.68 -18.82
C CYS A 84 -3.53 -4.75 -19.58
N LEU A 85 -4.83 -4.53 -19.83
CA LEU A 85 -5.70 -5.46 -20.55
C LEU A 85 -5.78 -5.22 -22.06
N HIS A 86 -5.18 -4.15 -22.59
CA HIS A 86 -5.24 -3.79 -24.02
C HIS A 86 -4.64 -4.82 -25.00
N GLY A 87 -4.09 -5.95 -24.51
CA GLY A 87 -3.57 -7.04 -25.33
C GLY A 87 -4.24 -8.41 -25.11
N LEU A 88 -5.33 -8.47 -24.33
CA LEU A 88 -6.08 -9.70 -24.05
C LEU A 88 -7.27 -9.94 -25.01
N GLN A 89 -7.36 -9.17 -26.10
CA GLN A 89 -8.42 -9.29 -27.13
C GLN A 89 -7.97 -10.11 -28.33
#